data_AF-A0A833TYX6-F1
#
_entry.id   AF-A0A833TYX6-F1
#
_cell.length_a   1.000
_cell.length_b   1.000
_cell.length_c   1.000
_cell.angle_alpha   90.00
_cell.angle_beta   90.00
_cell.angle_gamma   90.00
#
_symmetry.space_group_name_H-M   'P 1'
#
loop_
_entity.id
_entity.type
_entity.pdbx_description
1 polymer ?
#
loop_
_entity_poly.entity_id
_entity_poly.type
_entity_poly.pdbx_seq_one_letter_code
_entity_poly.pdbx_strand_id
1 'polypeptide(L)'
;MNFLKWLWKHLFIIIIATVVTIFMGYLAIRWIRYNDTYLYRYLFQDSNGKFAWTGFTAIIAIITLAINAWDNRRKFKADLISKSRIAWIENVREKVAQLNTKLSEINYLVSLYEISSKRVEKVTSRKEWVAFNNNYELELENMDPIEKRLTDSYEFEKEFARNEPFHEEFLEIESEAEDIRKKLLLRCDECIALNNNIELYFLGSNSEDINIKEGLNKLCGSLKYILKLINKDSNRKTVTHISTSSEDVKNINDDIERYLKAEWERAKKGE
;
A
#
# COMPACT_ATOMS: atom_id res chain seq x y z
N MET A 1 -24.60 1.02 21.56
CA MET A 1 -23.62 1.95 22.16
C MET A 1 -24.12 3.40 22.32
N ASN A 2 -24.96 3.92 21.42
CA ASN A 2 -25.47 5.31 21.50
C ASN A 2 -26.43 5.55 22.67
N PHE A 3 -27.26 4.56 23.03
CA PHE A 3 -28.18 4.65 24.17
C PHE A 3 -27.43 4.76 25.52
N LEU A 4 -26.34 3.99 25.69
CA LEU A 4 -25.52 4.05 26.90
C LEU A 4 -24.82 5.40 27.06
N LYS A 5 -24.31 5.98 25.96
CA LYS A 5 -23.72 7.34 25.94
C LYS A 5 -24.77 8.42 26.27
N TRP A 6 -26.00 8.27 25.79
CA TRP A 6 -27.11 9.18 26.08
C TRP A 6 -27.54 9.09 27.55
N LEU A 7 -27.66 7.87 28.09
CA LEU A 7 -28.01 7.62 29.47
C LEU A 7 -26.94 8.17 30.44
N TRP A 8 -25.66 8.01 30.10
CA TRP A 8 -24.56 8.58 30.88
C TRP A 8 -24.57 10.11 30.92
N LYS A 9 -24.92 10.78 29.81
CA LYS A 9 -25.06 12.25 29.77
C LYS A 9 -26.19 12.73 30.69
N HIS A 10 -27.35 12.09 30.65
CA HIS A 10 -28.49 12.47 31.51
C HIS A 10 -28.25 12.14 32.98
N LEU A 11 -27.62 11.00 33.26
CA LEU A 11 -27.28 10.61 34.62
C LEU A 11 -26.26 11.59 35.24
N PHE A 12 -25.31 12.09 34.46
CA PHE A 12 -24.39 13.14 34.90
C PHE A 12 -25.10 14.47 35.19
N ILE A 13 -26.06 14.88 34.35
CA ILE A 13 -26.87 16.08 34.57
C ILE A 13 -27.70 15.93 35.86
N ILE A 14 -28.33 14.77 36.06
CA ILE A 14 -29.13 14.49 37.26
C ILE A 14 -28.24 14.54 38.50
N ILE A 15 -27.05 13.94 38.47
CA ILE A 15 -26.08 13.98 39.58
C ILE A 15 -25.66 15.41 39.88
N ILE A 16 -25.31 16.22 38.87
CA ILE A 16 -24.98 17.63 39.09
C ILE A 16 -26.17 18.37 39.68
N ALA A 17 -27.38 18.17 39.15
CA ALA A 17 -28.58 18.80 39.68
C ALA A 17 -28.84 18.38 41.13
N THR A 18 -28.65 17.11 41.50
CA THR A 18 -28.82 16.64 42.88
C THR A 18 -27.73 17.20 43.80
N VAL A 19 -26.46 17.21 43.37
CA VAL A 19 -25.36 17.78 44.15
C VAL A 19 -25.57 19.28 44.35
N VAL A 20 -25.99 20.01 43.32
CA VAL A 20 -26.31 21.44 43.42
C VAL A 20 -27.53 21.64 44.33
N THR A 21 -28.56 20.81 44.24
CA THR A 21 -29.76 20.92 45.10
C THR A 21 -29.43 20.60 46.56
N ILE A 22 -28.61 19.57 46.82
CA ILE A 22 -28.12 19.22 48.15
C ILE A 22 -27.19 20.32 48.67
N PHE A 23 -26.33 20.89 47.83
CA PHE A 23 -25.43 21.98 48.20
C PHE A 23 -26.19 23.27 48.50
N MET A 24 -27.19 23.61 47.69
CA MET A 24 -28.07 24.77 47.90
C MET A 24 -28.95 24.56 49.13
N GLY A 25 -29.49 23.35 49.34
CA GLY A 25 -30.24 22.99 50.55
C GLY A 25 -29.37 23.02 51.80
N TYR A 26 -28.14 22.50 51.71
CA TYR A 26 -27.13 22.56 52.76
C TYR A 26 -26.72 24.01 53.06
N LEU A 27 -26.47 24.81 52.02
CA LEU A 27 -26.19 26.24 52.17
C LEU A 27 -27.38 26.97 52.78
N ALA A 28 -28.62 26.68 52.41
CA ALA A 28 -29.81 27.31 52.98
C ALA A 28 -30.01 26.91 54.47
N ILE A 29 -29.87 25.62 54.80
CA ILE A 29 -29.94 25.12 56.18
C ILE A 29 -28.77 25.67 57.02
N ARG A 30 -27.58 25.79 56.43
CA ARG A 30 -26.39 26.36 57.07
C ARG A 30 -26.44 27.88 57.14
N TRP A 31 -27.12 28.56 56.22
CA TRP A 31 -27.43 30.00 56.22
C TRP A 31 -28.33 30.36 57.40
N ILE A 32 -29.28 29.48 57.74
CA ILE A 32 -30.12 29.61 58.93
C ILE A 32 -29.32 29.40 60.24
N ARG A 33 -28.20 28.65 60.20
CA ARG A 33 -27.49 28.19 61.42
C ARG A 33 -26.09 28.79 61.65
N TYR A 34 -25.46 29.40 60.64
CA TYR A 34 -24.08 29.91 60.67
C TYR A 34 -23.97 31.24 59.92
N ASN A 35 -24.43 32.33 60.54
CA ASN A 35 -24.09 33.69 60.11
C ASN A 35 -22.63 34.10 60.48
N ASP A 36 -21.88 33.23 61.18
CA ASP A 36 -20.61 33.59 61.85
C ASP A 36 -19.32 33.00 61.24
N THR A 37 -19.38 32.21 60.17
CA THR A 37 -18.15 31.72 59.52
C THR A 37 -17.51 32.78 58.64
N TYR A 38 -16.30 33.23 59.00
CA TYR A 38 -15.50 34.28 58.32
C TYR A 38 -15.45 34.14 56.79
N LEU A 39 -15.26 32.92 56.28
CA LEU A 39 -15.15 32.63 54.85
C LEU A 39 -16.46 32.89 54.09
N TYR A 40 -17.61 32.64 54.72
CA TYR A 40 -18.92 32.89 54.13
C TYR A 40 -19.21 34.40 54.03
N ARG A 41 -18.91 35.13 55.11
CA ARG A 41 -18.98 36.60 55.13
C ARG A 41 -18.11 37.22 54.04
N TYR A 42 -16.89 36.72 53.89
CA TYR A 42 -15.93 37.28 52.93
C TYR A 42 -16.30 37.01 51.46
N LEU A 43 -16.90 35.85 51.15
CA LEU A 43 -17.19 35.45 49.78
C LEU A 43 -18.61 35.77 49.32
N PHE A 44 -19.59 35.77 50.22
CA PHE A 44 -21.02 35.81 49.86
C PHE A 44 -21.81 36.90 50.58
N GLN A 45 -21.19 37.75 51.40
CA GLN A 45 -21.88 38.81 52.14
C GLN A 45 -21.21 40.16 51.92
N ASP A 46 -21.98 41.15 51.50
CA ASP A 46 -21.54 42.55 51.41
C ASP A 46 -21.49 43.16 52.83
N SER A 47 -20.78 44.27 52.97
CA SER A 47 -20.65 45.11 54.17
C SER A 47 -21.99 45.39 54.89
N ASN A 48 -23.10 45.41 54.14
CA ASN A 48 -24.46 45.62 54.64
C ASN A 48 -25.20 44.33 55.06
N GLY A 49 -24.50 43.19 55.14
CA GLY A 49 -25.10 41.90 55.47
C GLY A 49 -25.92 41.25 54.33
N LYS A 50 -25.97 41.88 53.15
CA LYS A 50 -26.72 41.39 51.98
C LYS A 50 -25.91 40.37 51.18
N PHE A 51 -26.60 39.45 50.50
CA PHE A 51 -25.93 38.43 49.69
C PHE A 51 -25.19 39.06 48.49
N ALA A 52 -23.89 38.83 48.40
CA ALA A 52 -23.04 39.32 47.33
C ALA A 52 -23.04 38.29 46.18
N TRP A 53 -23.70 38.63 45.07
CA TRP A 53 -23.79 37.78 43.88
C TRP A 53 -22.43 37.50 43.22
N THR A 54 -21.42 38.33 43.48
CA THR A 54 -20.08 38.26 42.87
C THR A 54 -19.30 37.00 43.23
N GLY A 55 -19.39 36.50 44.46
CA GLY A 55 -18.73 35.25 44.85
C GLY A 55 -19.36 34.03 44.16
N PHE A 56 -20.68 34.05 43.98
CA PHE A 56 -21.39 32.98 43.29
C PHE A 56 -21.07 32.96 41.78
N THR A 57 -21.04 34.12 41.12
CA THR A 57 -20.66 34.21 39.70
C THR A 57 -19.22 33.79 39.46
N ALA A 58 -18.29 34.10 40.37
CA ALA A 58 -16.90 33.65 40.29
C ALA A 58 -16.77 32.13 40.33
N ILE A 59 -17.52 31.45 41.21
CA ILE A 59 -17.51 29.97 41.30
C ILE A 59 -18.06 29.35 40.01
N ILE A 60 -19.18 29.86 39.49
CA ILE A 60 -19.74 29.39 38.22
C ILE A 60 -18.73 29.57 37.09
N ALA A 61 -18.08 30.74 37.00
CA ALA A 61 -17.09 31.02 35.96
C ALA A 61 -15.90 30.03 36.02
N ILE A 62 -15.40 29.71 37.21
CA ILE A 62 -14.31 28.72 37.38
C ILE A 62 -14.76 27.33 36.92
N ILE A 63 -15.97 26.90 37.30
CA ILE A 63 -16.51 25.60 36.87
C ILE A 63 -16.70 25.56 35.35
N THR A 64 -17.27 26.61 34.76
CA THR A 64 -17.45 26.72 33.30
C THR A 64 -16.10 26.69 32.57
N LEU A 65 -15.09 27.39 33.08
CA LEU A 65 -13.75 27.38 32.51
C LEU A 65 -13.10 26.00 32.61
N ALA A 66 -13.25 25.31 33.74
CA ALA A 66 -12.75 23.95 33.93
C ALA A 66 -13.42 22.95 32.98
N ILE A 67 -14.73 23.04 32.80
CA ILE A 67 -15.49 22.21 31.84
C ILE A 67 -15.01 22.49 30.41
N ASN A 68 -14.90 23.77 30.02
CA ASN A 68 -14.42 24.16 28.69
C ASN A 68 -12.99 23.67 28.42
N ALA A 69 -12.09 23.80 29.40
CA ALA A 69 -10.72 23.32 29.29
C ALA A 69 -10.67 21.79 29.12
N TRP A 70 -11.47 21.06 29.89
CA TRP A 70 -11.58 19.60 29.79
C TRP A 70 -12.14 19.16 28.43
N ASP A 71 -13.23 19.78 27.97
CA ASP A 71 -13.87 19.44 26.69
C ASP A 71 -12.93 19.75 25.51
N ASN A 72 -12.27 20.91 25.53
CA ASN A 72 -11.27 21.28 24.54
C ASN A 72 -10.09 20.29 24.50
N ARG A 73 -9.61 19.82 25.66
CA ARG A 73 -8.54 18.80 25.70
C ARG A 73 -8.97 17.49 25.04
N ARG A 74 -10.21 17.03 25.28
CA ARG A 74 -10.74 15.81 24.65
C ARG A 74 -10.91 15.98 23.14
N LYS A 75 -11.47 17.11 22.70
CA LYS A 75 -11.61 17.45 21.28
C LYS A 75 -10.26 17.51 20.59
N PHE A 76 -9.27 18.16 21.20
CA PHE A 76 -7.91 18.26 20.67
C PHE A 76 -7.25 16.88 20.53
N LYS A 77 -7.40 16.00 21.53
CA LYS A 77 -6.90 14.62 21.44
C LYS A 77 -7.57 13.84 20.29
N ALA A 78 -8.89 13.95 20.15
CA ALA A 78 -9.62 13.30 19.07
C ALA A 78 -9.22 13.83 17.69
N ASP A 79 -9.04 15.15 17.55
CA ASP A 79 -8.58 15.79 16.31
C ASP A 79 -7.16 15.36 15.94
N LEU A 80 -6.24 15.30 16.92
CA LEU A 80 -4.89 14.78 16.71
C LEU A 80 -4.89 13.33 16.22
N ILE A 81 -5.67 12.46 16.86
CA ILE A 81 -5.80 11.05 16.46
C ILE A 81 -6.34 10.97 15.02
N SER A 82 -7.42 11.70 14.74
CA SER A 82 -8.04 11.75 13.41
C SER A 82 -7.05 12.19 12.34
N LYS A 83 -6.33 13.29 12.55
CA LYS A 83 -5.30 13.80 11.63
C LYS A 83 -4.17 12.81 11.42
N SER A 84 -3.66 12.21 12.49
CA SER A 84 -2.58 11.22 12.40
C SER A 84 -3.01 9.99 11.58
N ARG A 85 -4.25 9.53 11.76
CA ARG A 85 -4.79 8.38 11.03
C ARG A 85 -5.09 8.72 9.58
N ILE A 86 -5.61 9.91 9.29
CA ILE A 86 -5.82 10.36 7.90
C ILE A 86 -4.48 10.42 7.15
N ALA A 87 -3.44 11.00 7.78
CA ALA A 87 -2.10 11.04 7.19
C ALA A 87 -1.52 9.63 6.97
N TRP A 88 -1.75 8.71 7.91
CA TRP A 88 -1.38 7.31 7.75
C TRP A 88 -2.12 6.65 6.58
N ILE A 89 -3.44 6.83 6.45
CA ILE A 89 -4.25 6.31 5.32
C ILE A 89 -3.73 6.84 3.99
N GLU A 90 -3.46 8.14 3.91
CA GLU A 90 -2.97 8.80 2.69
C GLU A 90 -1.63 8.21 2.24
N ASN A 91 -0.70 8.00 3.18
CA ASN A 91 0.60 7.38 2.91
C ASN A 91 0.46 5.93 2.42
N VAL A 92 -0.42 5.13 3.04
CA VAL A 92 -0.69 3.75 2.58
C VAL A 92 -1.25 3.76 1.16
N ARG A 93 -2.24 4.61 0.87
CA ARG A 93 -2.84 4.72 -0.47
C ARG A 93 -1.81 5.08 -1.53
N GLU A 94 -0.94 6.04 -1.23
CA GLU A 94 0.15 6.43 -2.11
C GLU A 94 1.07 5.25 -2.43
N LYS A 95 1.50 4.51 -1.40
CA LYS A 95 2.37 3.33 -1.58
C LYS A 95 1.69 2.21 -2.38
N VAL A 96 0.41 1.95 -2.13
CA VAL A 96 -0.37 0.94 -2.87
C VAL A 96 -0.55 1.36 -4.34
N ALA A 97 -0.81 2.64 -4.60
CA ALA A 97 -0.86 3.15 -5.97
C ALA A 97 0.50 2.98 -6.69
N GLN A 98 1.61 3.34 -6.02
CA GLN A 98 2.96 3.12 -6.54
C GLN A 98 3.24 1.64 -6.82
N LEU A 99 2.78 0.73 -5.96
CA LEU A 99 2.91 -0.71 -6.14
C LEU A 99 2.18 -1.17 -7.40
N ASN A 100 0.93 -0.74 -7.59
CA ASN A 100 0.13 -1.07 -8.76
C ASN A 100 0.76 -0.55 -10.06
N THR A 101 1.30 0.67 -10.07
CA THR A 101 2.03 1.21 -11.22
C THR A 101 3.24 0.35 -11.56
N LYS A 102 4.07 0.02 -10.57
CA LYS A 102 5.26 -0.81 -10.79
C LYS A 102 4.92 -2.24 -11.22
N LEU A 103 3.84 -2.83 -10.70
CA LEU A 103 3.36 -4.13 -11.17
C LEU A 103 2.93 -4.09 -12.63
N SER A 104 2.25 -3.03 -13.06
CA SER A 104 1.92 -2.84 -14.48
C SER A 104 3.17 -2.69 -15.35
N GLU A 105 4.18 -1.95 -14.88
CA GLU A 105 5.48 -1.83 -15.58
C GLU A 105 6.17 -3.20 -15.70
N ILE A 106 6.16 -4.01 -14.65
CA ILE A 106 6.71 -5.38 -14.69
C ILE A 106 5.97 -6.21 -15.73
N ASN A 107 4.63 -6.25 -15.71
CA ASN A 107 3.86 -7.02 -16.67
C ASN A 107 4.13 -6.59 -18.12
N TYR A 108 4.29 -5.29 -18.36
CA TYR A 108 4.71 -4.77 -19.65
C TYR A 108 6.12 -5.24 -20.04
N LEU A 109 7.10 -5.08 -19.15
CA LEU A 109 8.48 -5.51 -19.41
C LEU A 109 8.58 -7.03 -19.63
N VAL A 110 7.78 -7.83 -18.92
CA VAL A 110 7.71 -9.27 -19.13
C VAL A 110 7.20 -9.57 -20.54
N SER A 111 6.15 -8.89 -20.99
CA SER A 111 5.63 -9.08 -22.36
C SER A 111 6.67 -8.72 -23.43
N LEU A 112 7.44 -7.64 -23.22
CA LEU A 112 8.54 -7.27 -24.11
C LEU A 112 9.65 -8.32 -24.09
N TYR A 113 9.99 -8.83 -22.91
CA TYR A 113 10.99 -9.88 -22.76
C TYR A 113 10.57 -11.16 -23.50
N GLU A 114 9.31 -11.58 -23.37
CA GLU A 114 8.74 -12.73 -24.11
C GLU A 114 8.77 -12.54 -25.63
N ILE A 115 8.56 -11.31 -26.13
CA ILE A 115 8.67 -11.01 -27.57
C ILE A 115 10.14 -11.08 -28.01
N SER A 116 11.04 -10.48 -27.23
CA SER A 116 12.48 -10.46 -27.54
C SER A 116 13.08 -11.86 -27.54
N SER A 117 12.71 -12.71 -26.58
CA SER A 117 13.20 -14.09 -26.48
C SER A 117 12.76 -14.94 -27.68
N LYS A 118 11.51 -14.80 -28.12
CA LYS A 118 10.99 -15.45 -29.35
C LYS A 118 11.74 -14.98 -30.60
N ARG A 119 12.11 -13.71 -30.68
CA ARG A 119 12.94 -13.19 -31.80
C ARG A 119 14.33 -13.82 -31.78
N VAL A 120 14.97 -13.89 -30.62
CA VAL A 120 16.29 -14.55 -30.45
C VAL A 120 16.20 -16.01 -30.88
N GLU A 121 15.18 -16.75 -30.44
CA GLU A 121 14.97 -18.15 -30.82
C GLU A 121 14.85 -18.31 -32.33
N LYS A 122 14.01 -17.49 -32.99
CA LYS A 122 13.84 -17.52 -34.44
C LYS A 122 15.13 -17.27 -35.21
N VAL A 123 15.93 -16.28 -34.80
CA VAL A 123 17.22 -15.96 -35.45
C VAL A 123 18.24 -17.07 -35.18
N THR A 124 18.22 -17.68 -33.99
CA THR A 124 19.11 -18.79 -33.64
C THR A 124 18.81 -20.03 -34.47
N SER A 125 17.54 -20.44 -34.59
CA SER A 125 17.14 -21.56 -35.45
C SER A 125 17.49 -21.31 -36.92
N ARG A 126 17.41 -20.05 -37.38
CA ARG A 126 17.83 -19.68 -38.74
C ARG A 126 19.35 -19.80 -38.93
N LYS A 127 20.15 -19.36 -37.95
CA LYS A 127 21.61 -19.52 -37.96
C LYS A 127 22.03 -21.00 -37.94
N GLU A 128 21.38 -21.82 -37.11
CA GLU A 128 21.61 -23.27 -37.06
C GLU A 128 21.29 -23.95 -38.40
N TRP A 129 20.19 -23.56 -39.06
CA TRP A 129 19.84 -24.05 -40.39
C TRP A 129 20.87 -23.65 -41.47
N VAL A 130 21.35 -22.40 -41.45
CA VAL A 130 22.41 -21.94 -42.36
C VAL A 130 23.72 -22.70 -42.12
N ALA A 131 24.12 -22.90 -40.86
CA ALA A 131 25.33 -23.65 -40.51
C ALA A 131 25.24 -25.13 -40.92
N PHE A 132 24.07 -25.75 -40.77
CA PHE A 132 23.79 -27.10 -41.25
C PHE A 132 23.95 -27.21 -42.78
N ASN A 133 23.37 -26.27 -43.53
CA ASN A 133 23.47 -26.27 -44.99
C ASN A 133 24.90 -26.02 -45.49
N ASN A 134 25.66 -25.12 -44.86
CA ASN A 134 27.06 -24.86 -45.25
C ASN A 134 27.96 -26.09 -45.00
N ASN A 135 27.70 -26.87 -43.94
CA ASN A 135 28.40 -28.15 -43.74
C ASN A 135 27.99 -29.19 -44.77
N TYR A 136 26.73 -29.20 -45.21
CA TYR A 136 26.27 -30.04 -46.32
C TYR A 136 26.92 -29.66 -47.67
N GLU A 137 27.20 -28.38 -47.91
CA GLU A 137 27.97 -27.92 -49.08
C GLU A 137 29.40 -28.49 -49.11
N LEU A 138 30.08 -28.54 -47.96
CA LEU A 138 31.41 -29.16 -47.82
C LEU A 138 31.37 -30.67 -48.09
N GLU A 139 30.27 -31.34 -47.75
CA GLU A 139 30.07 -32.76 -48.08
C GLU A 139 29.78 -32.95 -49.58
N LEU A 140 29.01 -32.06 -50.21
CA LEU A 140 28.72 -32.04 -51.66
C LEU A 140 29.94 -31.74 -52.53
N GLU A 141 30.88 -30.91 -52.07
CA GLU A 141 32.15 -30.66 -52.77
C GLU A 141 33.05 -31.91 -52.84
N ASN A 142 32.82 -32.88 -51.95
CA ASN A 142 33.53 -34.16 -51.91
C ASN A 142 32.77 -35.32 -52.60
N MET A 143 31.61 -35.07 -53.23
CA MET A 143 30.83 -36.09 -53.97
C MET A 143 31.26 -36.26 -55.44
N ASP A 144 31.00 -37.45 -56.00
CA ASP A 144 31.35 -37.82 -57.38
C ASP A 144 30.59 -36.93 -58.41
N PRO A 145 31.19 -36.51 -59.54
CA PRO A 145 30.62 -35.51 -60.46
C PRO A 145 29.27 -35.89 -61.11
N ILE A 146 28.86 -37.16 -61.01
CA ILE A 146 27.57 -37.65 -61.52
C ILE A 146 26.42 -37.30 -60.56
N GLU A 147 26.66 -37.32 -59.24
CA GLU A 147 25.65 -36.94 -58.24
C GLU A 147 25.41 -35.42 -58.22
N LYS A 148 26.45 -34.64 -58.51
CA LYS A 148 26.40 -33.18 -58.56
C LYS A 148 25.45 -32.61 -59.62
N ARG A 149 25.22 -33.34 -60.74
CA ARG A 149 24.33 -32.91 -61.84
C ARG A 149 22.84 -33.12 -61.58
N LEU A 150 22.46 -33.86 -60.54
CA LEU A 150 21.06 -34.05 -60.16
C LEU A 150 20.54 -32.96 -59.20
N THR A 151 21.43 -32.10 -58.69
CA THR A 151 21.15 -31.11 -57.64
C THR A 151 21.08 -29.67 -58.18
N ASP A 152 20.96 -29.48 -59.49
CA ASP A 152 20.94 -28.14 -60.13
C ASP A 152 19.61 -27.37 -59.93
N SER A 153 18.66 -27.91 -59.16
CA SER A 153 17.43 -27.21 -58.75
C SER A 153 17.61 -26.32 -57.51
N TYR A 154 18.79 -26.31 -56.86
CA TYR A 154 19.00 -25.69 -55.54
C TYR A 154 19.68 -24.31 -55.55
N GLU A 155 20.04 -23.77 -56.73
CA GLU A 155 20.74 -22.48 -56.81
C GLU A 155 19.86 -21.26 -56.47
N PHE A 156 18.53 -21.41 -56.37
CA PHE A 156 17.61 -20.31 -56.08
C PHE A 156 17.65 -19.83 -54.61
N GLU A 157 18.19 -20.62 -53.67
CA GLU A 157 18.31 -20.24 -52.26
C GLU A 157 19.70 -19.71 -51.86
N LYS A 158 20.70 -19.85 -52.75
CA LYS A 158 22.10 -19.46 -52.49
C LYS A 158 22.34 -17.96 -52.38
N GLU A 159 21.48 -17.14 -52.98
CA GLU A 159 21.65 -15.67 -52.96
C GLU A 159 21.22 -15.03 -51.62
N PHE A 160 20.57 -15.79 -50.73
CA PHE A 160 20.09 -15.30 -49.43
C PHE A 160 21.15 -15.40 -48.31
N ALA A 161 22.28 -16.06 -48.55
CA ALA A 161 23.31 -16.41 -47.55
C ALA A 161 24.54 -15.48 -47.54
N ARG A 162 24.38 -14.17 -47.80
CA ARG A 162 25.42 -13.20 -47.41
C ARG A 162 25.33 -13.02 -45.89
N ASN A 163 26.35 -13.48 -45.17
CA ASN A 163 26.35 -13.74 -43.73
C ASN A 163 26.52 -12.52 -42.79
N GLU A 164 26.72 -11.30 -43.31
CA GLU A 164 26.92 -10.10 -42.46
C GLU A 164 25.63 -9.51 -41.81
N PRO A 165 24.50 -9.32 -42.51
CA PRO A 165 23.32 -8.66 -41.92
C PRO A 165 22.67 -9.44 -40.76
N PHE A 166 22.90 -10.76 -40.69
CA PHE A 166 22.34 -11.62 -39.63
C PHE A 166 23.11 -11.55 -38.30
N HIS A 167 24.38 -11.15 -38.34
CA HIS A 167 25.17 -11.01 -37.12
C HIS A 167 24.80 -9.72 -36.38
N GLU A 168 24.68 -8.61 -37.11
CA GLU A 168 24.26 -7.32 -36.56
C GLU A 168 22.83 -7.37 -36.00
N GLU A 169 21.87 -7.93 -36.74
CA GLU A 169 20.48 -8.09 -36.25
C GLU A 169 20.42 -8.93 -34.96
N PHE A 170 21.23 -9.99 -34.86
CA PHE A 170 21.29 -10.82 -33.65
C PHE A 170 21.88 -10.06 -32.47
N LEU A 171 22.99 -9.33 -32.66
CA LEU A 171 23.62 -8.54 -31.61
C LEU A 171 22.70 -7.43 -31.10
N GLU A 172 21.93 -6.80 -31.99
CA GLU A 172 20.95 -5.77 -31.63
C GLU A 172 19.83 -6.36 -30.76
N ILE A 173 19.23 -7.47 -31.19
CA ILE A 173 18.16 -8.14 -30.43
C ILE A 173 18.67 -8.65 -29.08
N GLU A 174 19.90 -9.17 -29.04
CA GLU A 174 20.53 -9.62 -27.80
C GLU A 174 20.79 -8.47 -26.82
N SER A 175 21.27 -7.33 -27.33
CA SER A 175 21.43 -6.12 -26.53
C SER A 175 20.11 -5.60 -25.99
N GLU A 176 19.05 -5.61 -26.81
CA GLU A 176 17.69 -5.21 -26.42
C GLU A 176 17.14 -6.12 -25.30
N ALA A 177 17.25 -7.44 -25.47
CA ALA A 177 16.78 -8.42 -24.50
C ALA A 177 17.51 -8.29 -23.15
N GLU A 178 18.82 -8.02 -23.17
CA GLU A 178 19.62 -7.83 -21.96
C GLU A 178 19.30 -6.50 -21.25
N ASP A 179 18.99 -5.43 -21.98
CA ASP A 179 18.51 -4.17 -21.39
C ASP A 179 17.14 -4.36 -20.72
N ILE A 180 16.20 -5.03 -21.40
CA ILE A 180 14.88 -5.37 -20.83
C ILE A 180 15.05 -6.21 -19.56
N ARG A 181 15.92 -7.22 -19.60
CA ARG A 181 16.23 -8.07 -18.45
C ARG A 181 16.71 -7.26 -17.25
N LYS A 182 17.68 -6.36 -17.44
CA LYS A 182 18.21 -5.50 -16.37
C LYS A 182 17.13 -4.60 -15.77
N LYS A 183 16.32 -3.97 -16.61
CA LYS A 183 15.18 -3.15 -16.17
C LYS A 183 14.19 -3.96 -15.35
N LEU A 184 13.89 -5.18 -15.78
CA LEU A 184 12.92 -6.03 -15.13
C LEU A 184 13.41 -6.54 -13.77
N LEU A 185 14.69 -6.93 -13.66
CA LEU A 185 15.32 -7.25 -12.36
C LEU A 185 15.20 -6.09 -11.38
N LEU A 186 15.59 -4.88 -11.82
CA LEU A 186 15.49 -3.67 -11.00
C LEU A 186 14.05 -3.40 -10.55
N ARG A 187 13.07 -3.49 -11.45
CA ARG A 187 11.67 -3.23 -11.11
C ARG A 187 11.08 -4.26 -10.17
N CYS A 188 11.44 -5.54 -10.32
CA CYS A 188 11.02 -6.58 -9.38
C CYS A 188 11.56 -6.31 -7.97
N ASP A 189 12.83 -5.91 -7.82
CA ASP A 189 13.43 -5.58 -6.52
C ASP A 189 12.74 -4.37 -5.87
N GLU A 190 12.49 -3.31 -6.65
CA GLU A 190 11.74 -2.14 -6.19
C GLU A 190 10.32 -2.50 -5.73
N CYS A 191 9.62 -3.36 -6.47
CA CYS A 191 8.29 -3.86 -6.08
C CYS A 191 8.34 -4.66 -4.78
N ILE A 192 9.32 -5.55 -4.61
CA ILE A 192 9.48 -6.35 -3.38
C ILE A 192 9.74 -5.43 -2.19
N ALA A 193 10.64 -4.44 -2.34
CA ALA A 193 10.92 -3.48 -1.28
C ALA A 193 9.68 -2.65 -0.91
N LEU A 194 8.91 -2.21 -1.90
CA LEU A 194 7.68 -1.46 -1.68
C LEU A 194 6.58 -2.32 -1.02
N ASN A 195 6.44 -3.57 -1.44
CA ASN A 195 5.52 -4.54 -0.84
C ASN A 195 5.83 -4.77 0.64
N ASN A 196 7.11 -4.98 0.98
CA ASN A 196 7.54 -5.13 2.37
C ASN A 196 7.29 -3.84 3.18
N ASN A 197 7.48 -2.67 2.58
CA ASN A 197 7.16 -1.40 3.24
C ASN A 197 5.66 -1.27 3.53
N ILE A 198 4.78 -1.71 2.63
CA ILE A 198 3.33 -1.70 2.84
C ILE A 198 2.95 -2.67 3.96
N GLU A 199 3.59 -3.84 4.03
CA GLU A 199 3.34 -4.84 5.09
C GLU A 199 3.53 -4.27 6.51
N LEU A 200 4.49 -3.34 6.69
CA LEU A 200 4.75 -2.67 7.97
C LEU A 200 3.60 -1.79 8.45
N TYR A 201 2.63 -1.45 7.58
CA TYR A 201 1.45 -0.69 7.98
C TYR A 201 0.36 -1.57 8.59
N PHE A 202 0.43 -2.89 8.41
CA PHE A 202 -0.60 -3.84 8.82
C PHE A 202 -0.13 -4.74 9.97
N LEU A 203 0.50 -4.18 11.02
CA LEU A 203 1.10 -4.96 12.12
C LEU A 203 0.10 -5.61 13.08
N GLY A 204 -1.20 -5.34 12.95
CA GLY A 204 -2.19 -5.91 13.84
C GLY A 204 -2.40 -7.42 13.63
N SER A 205 -3.12 -8.00 14.59
CA SER A 205 -3.47 -9.41 14.64
C SER A 205 -4.95 -9.66 14.32
N ASN A 206 -5.63 -8.66 13.75
CA ASN A 206 -7.01 -8.84 13.30
C ASN A 206 -7.02 -9.64 11.98
N SER A 207 -8.17 -10.23 11.65
CA SER A 207 -8.32 -11.07 10.47
C SER A 207 -8.03 -10.32 9.16
N GLU A 208 -8.31 -9.02 9.09
CA GLU A 208 -8.09 -8.21 7.89
C GLU A 208 -6.59 -7.98 7.65
N ASP A 209 -5.84 -7.62 8.69
CA ASP A 209 -4.38 -7.46 8.65
C ASP A 209 -3.70 -8.78 8.24
N ILE A 210 -4.17 -9.92 8.74
CA ILE A 210 -3.65 -11.25 8.39
C ILE A 210 -3.90 -11.53 6.90
N ASN A 211 -5.11 -11.30 6.40
CA ASN A 211 -5.44 -11.54 4.99
C ASN A 211 -4.60 -10.65 4.05
N ILE A 212 -4.45 -9.36 4.39
CA ILE A 212 -3.63 -8.42 3.62
C ILE A 212 -2.17 -8.91 3.60
N LYS A 213 -1.60 -9.30 4.74
CA LYS A 213 -0.24 -9.85 4.81
C LYS A 213 -0.07 -11.11 3.98
N GLU A 214 -1.01 -12.06 4.06
CA GLU A 214 -0.96 -13.27 3.25
C GLU A 214 -0.97 -12.94 1.76
N GLY A 215 -1.81 -12.00 1.34
CA GLY A 215 -1.85 -11.50 -0.02
C GLY A 215 -0.53 -10.86 -0.47
N LEU A 216 0.01 -9.92 0.32
CA LEU A 216 1.30 -9.28 0.03
C LEU A 216 2.45 -10.31 -0.01
N ASN A 217 2.41 -11.35 0.83
CA ASN A 217 3.40 -12.43 0.81
C ASN A 217 3.29 -13.31 -0.43
N LYS A 218 2.07 -13.62 -0.89
CA LYS A 218 1.84 -14.33 -2.17
C LYS A 218 2.38 -13.52 -3.34
N LEU A 219 2.10 -12.21 -3.38
CA LEU A 219 2.63 -11.32 -4.41
C LEU A 219 4.16 -11.29 -4.42
N CYS A 220 4.78 -11.16 -3.25
CA CYS A 220 6.23 -11.23 -3.09
C CYS A 220 6.81 -12.57 -3.55
N GLY A 221 6.13 -13.68 -3.24
CA GLY A 221 6.47 -15.02 -3.72
C GLY A 221 6.44 -15.12 -5.25
N SER A 222 5.40 -14.59 -5.88
CA SER A 222 5.30 -14.51 -7.35
C SER A 222 6.44 -13.68 -7.93
N LEU A 223 6.73 -12.49 -7.40
CA LEU A 223 7.84 -11.65 -7.89
C LEU A 223 9.20 -12.34 -7.76
N LYS A 224 9.46 -13.03 -6.64
CA LYS A 224 10.68 -13.83 -6.45
C LYS A 224 10.77 -15.00 -7.44
N TYR A 225 9.65 -15.63 -7.76
CA TYR A 225 9.60 -16.68 -8.77
C TYR A 225 9.94 -16.12 -10.16
N ILE A 226 9.37 -14.98 -10.54
CA ILE A 226 9.70 -14.26 -11.77
C ILE A 226 11.22 -14.02 -11.83
N LEU A 227 11.79 -13.36 -10.81
CA LEU A 227 13.23 -13.10 -10.69
C LEU A 227 14.09 -14.37 -10.87
N LYS A 228 13.67 -15.47 -10.24
CA LYS A 228 14.36 -16.76 -10.34
C LYS A 228 14.36 -17.30 -11.78
N LEU A 229 13.24 -17.18 -12.50
CA LEU A 229 13.15 -17.61 -13.89
C LEU A 229 14.09 -16.81 -14.78
N ILE A 230 14.07 -15.47 -14.66
CA ILE A 230 14.92 -14.58 -15.45
C ILE A 230 16.41 -14.81 -15.18
N ASN A 231 16.77 -15.08 -13.92
CA ASN A 231 18.14 -15.39 -13.57
C ASN A 231 18.59 -16.77 -14.04
N LYS A 232 17.68 -17.75 -14.08
CA LYS A 232 17.97 -19.12 -14.54
C LYS A 232 18.06 -19.20 -16.07
N ASP A 233 17.34 -18.34 -16.79
CA ASP A 233 17.23 -18.36 -18.25
C ASP A 233 18.48 -17.83 -18.99
N SER A 234 19.66 -18.23 -18.50
CA SER A 234 20.94 -18.10 -19.22
C SER A 234 20.92 -18.72 -20.62
N ASN A 235 20.00 -19.66 -20.89
CA ASN A 235 19.87 -20.40 -22.15
C ASN A 235 18.61 -20.05 -22.98
N ARG A 236 17.84 -19.02 -22.59
CA ARG A 236 16.80 -18.32 -23.38
C ARG A 236 15.73 -19.16 -24.10
N LYS A 237 15.39 -20.36 -23.61
CA LYS A 237 14.52 -21.31 -24.34
C LYS A 237 13.10 -21.46 -23.80
N THR A 238 12.79 -20.94 -22.62
CA THR A 238 11.47 -21.18 -22.01
C THR A 238 11.09 -20.10 -21.02
N VAL A 239 10.65 -18.95 -21.55
CA VAL A 239 9.86 -17.99 -20.77
C VAL A 239 8.52 -17.87 -21.47
N THR A 240 7.61 -18.77 -21.10
CA THR A 240 6.19 -18.70 -21.46
C THR A 240 5.40 -18.61 -20.17
N HIS A 241 4.57 -17.57 -20.05
CA HIS A 241 3.66 -17.32 -18.93
C HIS A 241 4.32 -16.85 -17.64
N ILE A 242 5.11 -15.79 -17.72
CA ILE A 242 5.48 -15.01 -16.55
C ILE A 242 4.44 -13.89 -16.41
N SER A 243 3.54 -13.98 -15.43
CA SER A 243 2.69 -12.84 -15.08
C SER A 243 2.34 -12.90 -13.62
N THR A 244 2.20 -11.74 -13.00
CA THR A 244 1.51 -11.67 -11.71
C THR A 244 0.03 -11.88 -11.98
N SER A 245 -0.60 -12.87 -11.33
CA SER A 245 -2.04 -13.10 -11.42
C SER A 245 -2.79 -11.79 -11.17
N SER A 246 -3.50 -11.31 -12.19
CA SER A 246 -4.30 -10.08 -12.09
C SER A 246 -5.36 -10.18 -11.00
N GLU A 247 -5.83 -11.39 -10.73
CA GLU A 247 -6.82 -11.68 -9.69
C GLU A 247 -6.21 -11.55 -8.28
N ASP A 248 -4.97 -12.01 -8.07
CA ASP A 248 -4.30 -11.88 -6.77
C ASP A 248 -4.05 -10.41 -6.42
N VAL A 249 -3.59 -9.61 -7.39
CA VAL A 249 -3.36 -8.17 -7.22
C VAL A 249 -4.67 -7.45 -6.90
N LYS A 250 -5.75 -7.80 -7.61
CA LYS A 250 -7.08 -7.23 -7.38
C LYS A 250 -7.61 -7.56 -5.99
N ASN A 251 -7.53 -8.82 -5.58
CA ASN A 251 -8.00 -9.25 -4.25
C ASN A 251 -7.28 -8.50 -3.11
N ILE A 252 -5.96 -8.33 -3.24
CA ILE A 252 -5.17 -7.57 -2.25
C ILE A 252 -5.60 -6.10 -2.21
N ASN A 253 -5.80 -5.48 -3.37
CA ASN A 253 -6.25 -4.09 -3.46
C ASN A 253 -7.64 -3.92 -2.82
N ASP A 254 -8.57 -4.83 -3.08
CA ASP A 254 -9.92 -4.80 -2.54
C ASP A 254 -9.92 -4.96 -1.00
N ASP A 255 -9.06 -5.83 -0.48
CA ASP A 255 -8.90 -6.03 0.97
C ASP A 255 -8.28 -4.80 1.65
N ILE A 256 -7.23 -4.22 1.06
CA ILE A 256 -6.63 -2.98 1.55
C ILE A 256 -7.63 -1.82 1.49
N GLU A 257 -8.38 -1.67 0.39
CA GLU A 257 -9.38 -0.61 0.27
C GLU A 257 -10.45 -0.73 1.35
N ARG A 258 -10.96 -1.95 1.58
CA ARG A 258 -11.96 -2.22 2.61
C ARG A 258 -11.44 -1.85 4.00
N TYR A 259 -10.20 -2.24 4.32
CA TYR A 259 -9.56 -1.90 5.59
C TYR A 259 -9.40 -0.39 5.76
N LEU A 260 -8.86 0.29 4.76
CA LEU A 260 -8.65 1.74 4.80
C LEU A 260 -9.97 2.51 4.92
N LYS A 261 -11.05 2.00 4.32
CA LYS A 261 -12.39 2.56 4.49
C LYS A 261 -12.91 2.41 5.92
N ALA A 262 -12.67 1.27 6.56
CA ALA A 262 -13.00 1.08 7.97
C ALA A 262 -12.20 2.03 8.87
N GLU A 263 -10.90 2.18 8.64
CA GLU A 263 -10.03 3.12 9.37
C GLU A 263 -10.43 4.58 9.16
N TRP A 264 -10.88 4.94 7.95
CA TRP A 264 -11.43 6.26 7.66
C TRP A 264 -12.68 6.57 8.49
N GLU A 265 -13.59 5.62 8.61
CA GLU A 265 -14.80 5.79 9.43
C GLU A 265 -14.49 5.86 10.93
N ARG A 266 -13.42 5.19 11.41
CA ARG A 266 -12.92 5.36 12.78
C ARG A 266 -12.27 6.73 12.98
N ALA A 267 -11.50 7.20 12.00
CA ALA A 267 -10.86 8.52 12.03
C ALA A 267 -11.89 9.65 12.16
N LYS A 268 -13.02 9.57 11.42
CA LYS A 268 -14.15 10.51 11.55
C LYS A 268 -14.75 10.57 12.95
N LYS A 269 -14.69 9.47 13.69
CA LYS A 269 -15.22 9.35 15.06
C LYS A 269 -14.19 9.74 16.13
N GLY A 270 -12.93 9.94 15.76
CA GLY A 270 -11.83 10.16 16.70
C GLY A 270 -11.52 8.93 17.57
N GLU A 271 -11.83 7.74 17.05
CA GLU A 271 -11.58 6.43 17.68
C GLU A 271 -10.17 5.94 17.38
#